data_AF-T0KJ90-F1
#
_entry.id   AF-T0KJ90-F1
#
_cell.length_a   1.000
_cell.length_b   1.000
_cell.length_c   1.000
_cell.angle_alpha   90.00
_cell.angle_beta   90.00
_cell.angle_gamma   90.00
#
_symmetry.space_group_name_H-M   'P 1'
#
loop_
_entity.id
_entity.type
_entity.pdbx_description
1 polymer ?
#
loop_
_entity_poly.entity_id
_entity_poly.type
_entity_poly.pdbx_seq_one_letter_code
_entity_poly.pdbx_strand_id
1 'polypeptide(L)'
;MEFKSAAVQMKPAERIANGMDVALAAFKNGENAKKRPAIVQKGSEVRFCVRYGNRALTLVDSDTQFVVAADKFDGVYAAIKEAVLNGEFDTQIAELVANAKRRGQAMAASRKAKAAAKQ
;
A
#
# COMPACT_ATOMS: atom_id res chain seq x y z
N MET A 1 -14.81 -30.23 7.13
CA MET A 1 -14.98 -29.07 6.22
C MET A 1 -13.63 -28.41 6.06
N GLU A 2 -12.96 -28.65 4.93
CA GLU A 2 -11.75 -27.91 4.56
C GLU A 2 -12.13 -26.50 4.14
N PHE A 3 -11.74 -25.49 4.93
CA PHE A 3 -11.81 -24.09 4.51
C PHE A 3 -10.68 -23.80 3.51
N LYS A 4 -10.83 -24.24 2.26
CA LYS A 4 -10.01 -23.76 1.14
C LYS A 4 -10.50 -22.37 0.74
N SER A 5 -10.18 -21.36 1.55
CA SER A 5 -10.21 -19.97 1.12
C SER A 5 -9.01 -19.75 0.21
N ALA A 6 -9.06 -20.25 -1.03
CA ALA A 6 -8.22 -19.75 -2.10
C ALA A 6 -8.75 -18.35 -2.46
N ALA A 7 -8.54 -17.38 -1.55
CA ALA A 7 -8.51 -16.00 -1.94
C ALA A 7 -7.48 -15.95 -3.07
N VAL A 8 -7.92 -15.61 -4.28
CA VAL A 8 -7.02 -15.36 -5.41
C VAL A 8 -5.91 -14.48 -4.85
N GLN A 9 -4.72 -15.06 -4.67
CA GLN A 9 -3.59 -14.34 -4.11
C GLN A 9 -3.14 -13.42 -5.22
N MET A 10 -3.77 -12.23 -5.29
CA MET A 10 -3.29 -11.14 -6.13
C MET A 10 -1.79 -11.02 -5.90
N LYS A 11 -1.04 -10.95 -6.99
CA LYS A 11 0.39 -10.77 -6.90
C LYS A 11 0.67 -9.51 -6.08
N PRO A 12 1.74 -9.46 -5.30
CA PRO A 12 2.07 -8.30 -4.49
C PRO A 12 2.04 -6.97 -5.27
N ALA A 13 2.55 -6.95 -6.50
CA ALA A 13 2.48 -5.79 -7.41
C ALA A 13 1.04 -5.42 -7.79
N GLU A 14 0.20 -6.39 -8.18
CA GLU A 14 -1.22 -6.18 -8.49
C GLU A 14 -2.00 -5.62 -7.30
N ARG A 15 -1.66 -6.07 -6.08
CA ARG A 15 -2.25 -5.55 -4.85
C ARG A 15 -1.87 -4.08 -4.60
N ILE A 16 -0.65 -3.67 -4.96
CA ILE A 16 -0.23 -2.26 -4.85
C ILE A 16 -0.97 -1.44 -5.89
N ALA A 17 -0.99 -1.88 -7.15
CA ALA A 17 -1.69 -1.21 -8.22
C ALA A 17 -3.19 -1.01 -7.90
N ASN A 18 -3.84 -2.04 -7.37
CA ASN A 18 -5.23 -1.94 -6.90
C ASN A 18 -5.37 -0.93 -5.73
N GLY A 19 -4.44 -0.95 -4.77
CA GLY A 19 -4.41 0.03 -3.69
C GLY A 19 -4.22 1.47 -4.18
N MET A 20 -3.44 1.66 -5.25
CA MET A 20 -3.25 2.94 -5.90
C MET A 20 -4.54 3.43 -6.57
N ASP A 21 -5.26 2.56 -7.27
CA ASP A 21 -6.54 2.87 -7.90
C ASP A 21 -7.60 3.26 -6.87
N VAL A 22 -7.71 2.52 -5.78
CA VAL A 22 -8.64 2.82 -4.68
C VAL A 22 -8.32 4.17 -4.03
N ALA A 23 -7.02 4.48 -3.84
CA ALA A 23 -6.61 5.77 -3.30
C ALA A 23 -6.94 6.92 -4.27
N LEU A 24 -6.71 6.73 -5.57
CA LEU A 24 -7.00 7.71 -6.60
C LEU A 24 -8.52 7.98 -6.72
N ALA A 25 -9.33 6.92 -6.69
CA ALA A 25 -10.78 7.03 -6.71
C ALA A 25 -11.29 7.79 -5.47
N ALA A 26 -10.81 7.44 -4.27
CA ALA A 26 -11.16 8.16 -3.04
C ALA A 26 -10.75 9.65 -3.11
N PHE A 27 -9.56 9.94 -3.65
CA PHE A 27 -9.10 11.31 -3.86
C PHE A 27 -10.01 12.09 -4.83
N LYS A 28 -10.37 11.50 -5.97
CA LYS A 28 -11.26 12.10 -6.98
C LYS A 28 -12.69 12.30 -6.46
N ASN A 29 -13.16 11.40 -5.59
CA ASN A 29 -14.46 11.50 -4.94
C ASN A 29 -14.49 12.48 -3.76
N GLY A 30 -13.35 13.12 -3.42
CA GLY A 30 -13.25 14.01 -2.25
C GLY A 30 -13.33 13.28 -0.91
N GLU A 31 -13.23 11.95 -0.88
CA GLU A 31 -13.28 11.12 0.31
C GLU A 31 -11.96 11.20 1.09
N ASN A 32 -11.77 12.29 1.83
CA ASN A 32 -10.71 12.43 2.82
C ASN A 32 -11.02 11.68 4.13
N ALA A 33 -11.95 10.73 4.12
CA ALA A 33 -12.48 10.04 5.30
C ALA A 33 -11.44 9.19 6.07
N LYS A 34 -10.23 9.01 5.53
CA LYS A 34 -9.14 8.32 6.22
C LYS A 34 -8.34 9.30 7.07
N LYS A 35 -8.13 8.97 8.35
CA LYS A 35 -7.25 9.69 9.30
C LYS A 35 -5.83 9.95 8.75
N ARG A 36 -5.38 9.17 7.76
CA ARG A 36 -4.12 9.36 7.02
C ARG A 36 -4.35 9.03 5.53
N PRO A 37 -4.79 10.00 4.71
CA PRO A 37 -5.01 9.78 3.29
C PRO A 37 -3.70 9.38 2.59
N ALA A 38 -3.80 8.59 1.53
CA ALA A 38 -2.64 8.24 0.71
C ALA A 38 -2.30 9.33 -0.31
N ILE A 39 -3.27 10.16 -0.68
CA ILE A 39 -3.16 11.30 -1.59
C ILE A 39 -3.85 12.49 -0.91
N VAL A 40 -3.21 13.65 -0.90
CA VAL A 40 -3.71 14.91 -0.34
C VAL A 40 -3.30 16.05 -1.25
N GLN A 41 -4.26 16.82 -1.74
CA GLN A 41 -3.99 18.06 -2.46
C GLN A 41 -4.02 19.26 -1.50
N LYS A 42 -3.04 20.16 -1.64
CA LYS A 42 -2.99 21.46 -0.97
C LYS A 42 -2.63 22.51 -2.00
N GLY A 43 -3.61 23.34 -2.37
CA GLY A 43 -3.41 24.34 -3.43
C GLY A 43 -3.03 23.70 -4.76
N SER A 44 -1.89 24.13 -5.32
CA SER A 44 -1.34 23.64 -6.59
C SER A 44 -0.49 22.37 -6.47
N GLU A 45 -0.36 21.79 -5.28
CA GLU A 45 0.49 20.64 -5.03
C GLU A 45 -0.32 19.43 -4.54
N VAL A 46 0.07 18.24 -5.00
CA VAL A 46 -0.47 16.96 -4.57
C VAL A 46 0.62 16.17 -3.88
N ARG A 47 0.42 15.88 -2.60
CA ARG A 47 1.25 14.98 -1.80
C ARG A 47 0.66 13.58 -1.85
N PHE A 48 1.46 12.58 -2.16
CA PHE A 48 1.01 11.20 -2.19
C PHE A 48 2.07 10.22 -1.66
N CYS A 49 1.63 8.99 -1.38
CA CYS A 49 2.49 7.86 -1.06
C CYS A 49 1.88 6.57 -1.61
N VAL A 50 2.74 5.68 -2.11
CA VAL A 50 2.35 4.34 -2.60
C VAL A 50 2.65 3.32 -1.51
N ARG A 51 1.72 2.41 -1.22
CA ARG A 51 1.81 1.52 -0.06
C ARG A 51 1.55 0.05 -0.39
N TYR A 52 2.28 -0.83 0.27
CA TYR A 52 1.95 -2.24 0.45
C TYR A 52 1.53 -2.50 1.91
N GLY A 53 0.23 -2.69 2.14
CA GLY A 53 -0.32 -2.79 3.49
C GLY A 53 -0.06 -1.52 4.30
N ASN A 54 0.66 -1.65 5.42
CA ASN A 54 0.98 -0.54 6.32
C ASN A 54 2.36 0.11 6.06
N ARG A 55 3.07 -0.29 5.01
CA ARG A 55 4.37 0.29 4.65
C ARG A 55 4.30 0.96 3.29
N ALA A 56 5.01 2.08 3.17
CA ALA A 56 5.16 2.80 1.92
C ALA A 56 6.35 2.23 1.13
N LEU A 57 6.24 2.29 -0.20
CA LEU A 57 7.36 2.07 -1.10
C LEU A 57 8.27 3.30 -1.08
N THR A 58 9.55 3.09 -1.35
CA THR A 58 10.51 4.18 -1.54
C THR A 58 10.69 4.39 -3.03
N LEU A 59 10.10 5.46 -3.56
CA LEU A 59 10.08 5.70 -5.01
C LEU A 59 11.36 6.43 -5.49
N VAL A 60 11.93 7.28 -4.63
CA VAL A 60 13.21 7.95 -4.84
C VAL A 60 13.98 7.88 -3.52
N ASP A 61 15.20 7.36 -3.57
CA ASP A 61 16.07 7.16 -2.42
C ASP A 61 15.37 6.46 -1.24
N SER A 62 15.28 7.15 -0.10
CA SER A 62 14.62 6.67 1.13
C SER A 62 13.29 7.37 1.41
N ASP A 63 12.83 8.23 0.50
CA ASP A 63 11.60 8.97 0.69
C ASP A 63 10.38 8.08 0.48
N THR A 64 9.37 8.29 1.32
CA THR A 64 8.12 7.50 1.30
C THR A 64 6.92 8.35 0.92
N GLN A 65 7.13 9.63 0.68
CA GLN A 65 6.10 10.62 0.42
C GLN A 65 6.63 11.63 -0.58
N PHE A 66 5.81 11.93 -1.57
CA PHE A 66 6.22 12.70 -2.73
C PHE A 66 5.22 13.82 -2.97
N VAL A 67 5.73 14.97 -3.40
CA VAL A 67 4.93 16.14 -3.73
C VAL A 67 5.17 16.46 -5.19
N VAL A 68 4.09 16.62 -5.95
CA VAL A 68 4.12 16.99 -7.36
C VAL A 68 3.11 18.08 -7.63
N ALA A 69 3.32 18.84 -8.71
CA ALA A 69 2.32 19.79 -9.16
C ALA A 69 1.03 19.07 -9.57
N ALA A 70 -0.12 19.65 -9.25
CA ALA A 70 -1.43 19.04 -9.46
C ALA A 70 -1.71 18.70 -10.93
N ASP A 71 -1.20 19.52 -11.86
CA ASP A 71 -1.31 19.30 -13.31
C ASP A 71 -0.45 18.12 -13.82
N LYS A 72 0.56 17.70 -13.05
CA LYS A 72 1.43 16.55 -13.35
C LYS A 72 1.04 15.29 -12.59
N PHE A 73 0.19 15.41 -11.59
CA PHE A 73 -0.10 14.34 -10.65
C PHE A 73 -0.63 13.06 -11.33
N ASP A 74 -1.68 13.17 -12.15
CA ASP A 74 -2.27 11.98 -12.79
C ASP A 74 -1.24 11.22 -13.65
N GLY A 75 -0.37 11.94 -14.38
CA GLY A 75 0.67 11.35 -15.22
C GLY A 75 1.77 10.66 -14.41
N VAL A 76 2.28 11.32 -13.37
CA VAL A 76 3.30 10.73 -12.48
C VAL A 76 2.74 9.51 -11.76
N TYR A 77 1.51 9.59 -11.26
CA TYR A 77 0.89 8.52 -10.51
C TYR A 77 0.59 7.28 -11.39
N ALA A 78 0.17 7.49 -12.64
CA ALA A 78 0.01 6.42 -13.62
C ALA A 78 1.35 5.76 -13.99
N ALA A 79 2.40 6.55 -14.23
CA ALA A 79 3.74 6.03 -14.53
C ALA A 79 4.30 5.16 -13.39
N ILE A 80 4.11 5.58 -12.13
CA ILE A 80 4.52 4.76 -10.98
C ILE A 80 3.74 3.44 -10.91
N LYS A 81 2.44 3.47 -11.23
CA LYS A 81 1.62 2.26 -11.26
C LYS A 81 2.15 1.28 -12.33
N GLU A 82 2.49 1.78 -13.51
CA GLU A 82 3.07 0.98 -14.58
C GLU A 82 4.43 0.41 -14.18
N ALA A 83 5.32 1.20 -13.59
CA ALA A 83 6.61 0.73 -13.08
C ALA A 83 6.46 -0.39 -12.03
N VAL A 84 5.47 -0.28 -11.14
CA VAL A 84 5.12 -1.35 -10.19
C VAL A 84 4.66 -2.62 -10.90
N LEU A 85 3.83 -2.50 -11.93
CA LEU A 85 3.33 -3.65 -12.70
C LEU A 85 4.40 -4.28 -13.60
N ASN A 86 5.35 -3.48 -14.08
CA ASN A 86 6.50 -3.91 -14.87
C ASN A 86 7.59 -4.59 -14.01
N GLY A 87 7.44 -4.58 -12.68
CA GLY A 87 8.34 -5.25 -11.75
C GLY A 87 9.56 -4.42 -11.36
N GLU A 88 9.60 -3.12 -11.66
CA GLU A 88 10.73 -2.24 -11.28
C GLU A 88 10.93 -2.19 -9.75
N PHE A 89 9.87 -2.45 -8.99
CA PHE A 89 9.88 -2.47 -7.53
C PHE A 89 9.88 -3.89 -6.93
N ASP A 90 10.03 -4.96 -7.73
CA ASP A 90 9.81 -6.34 -7.27
C ASP A 90 10.69 -6.73 -6.09
N THR A 91 11.96 -6.31 -6.07
CA THR A 91 12.87 -6.56 -4.96
C THR A 91 12.34 -5.95 -3.66
N GLN A 92 11.96 -4.66 -3.70
CA GLN A 92 11.38 -3.98 -2.54
C GLN A 92 10.06 -4.61 -2.12
N ILE A 93 9.21 -4.96 -3.08
CA ILE A 93 7.91 -5.57 -2.81
C ILE A 93 8.09 -6.94 -2.15
N ALA A 94 9.04 -7.75 -2.61
CA ALA A 94 9.35 -9.05 -2.02
C ALA A 94 9.80 -8.92 -0.55
N GLU A 95 10.64 -7.94 -0.24
CA GLU A 95 11.05 -7.64 1.14
C GLU A 95 9.87 -7.20 2.01
N LEU A 96 9.00 -6.34 1.48
CA LEU A 96 7.80 -5.89 2.18
C LEU A 96 6.84 -7.06 2.46
N VAL A 97 6.69 -7.98 1.51
CA VAL A 97 5.88 -9.21 1.66
C VAL A 97 6.47 -10.11 2.74
N ALA A 98 7.78 -10.38 2.71
CA ALA A 98 8.46 -11.20 3.71
C ALA A 98 8.30 -10.61 5.11
N ASN A 99 8.48 -9.29 5.24
CA ASN A 99 8.28 -8.56 6.49
C ASN A 99 6.83 -8.62 6.97
N ALA A 100 5.85 -8.48 6.08
CA ALA A 100 4.44 -8.59 6.42
C ALA A 100 4.10 -9.99 6.94
N LYS A 101 4.64 -11.04 6.31
CA LYS A 101 4.45 -12.43 6.75
C LYS A 101 5.03 -12.67 8.15
N ARG A 102 6.27 -12.25 8.40
CA ARG A 102 6.91 -12.35 9.73
C ARG A 102 6.08 -11.63 10.81
N ARG A 103 5.62 -10.41 10.54
CA ARG A 103 4.77 -9.66 11.47
C ARG A 103 3.42 -10.34 11.73
N GLY A 104 2.80 -10.90 10.69
CA GLY A 104 1.54 -11.64 10.80
C GLY A 104 1.67 -12.83 11.76
N GLN A 105 2.76 -13.60 11.65
CA GLN A 105 3.05 -14.74 12.52
C GLN A 105 3.26 -14.31 13.98
N ALA A 106 4.06 -13.26 14.22
CA ALA A 106 4.29 -12.74 15.56
C ALA A 106 2.99 -12.25 16.23
N MET A 107 2.12 -11.56 15.48
CA MET A 107 0.84 -11.08 15.99
C MET A 107 -0.13 -12.22 16.29
N ALA A 108 -0.15 -13.28 15.47
CA ALA A 108 -0.96 -14.46 15.73
C ALA A 108 -0.52 -15.18 17.01
N ALA A 109 0.79 -15.34 17.21
CA ALA A 109 1.36 -15.92 18.43
C ALA A 109 1.02 -15.08 19.68
N SER A 110 1.18 -13.75 19.59
CA SER A 110 0.82 -12.83 20.68
C SER A 110 -0.67 -12.88 21.03
N ARG A 111 -1.56 -12.95 20.03
CA ARG A 111 -3.01 -13.10 20.26
C ARG A 111 -3.34 -14.41 20.97
N LYS A 112 -2.70 -15.53 20.56
CA LYS A 112 -2.89 -16.83 21.20
C LYS A 112 -2.43 -16.82 22.66
N ALA A 113 -1.27 -16.21 22.95
CA ALA A 113 -0.77 -16.05 24.32
C ALA A 113 -1.69 -15.18 25.19
N LYS A 114 -2.20 -14.07 24.65
CA LYS A 114 -3.13 -13.17 25.37
C LYS A 114 -4.49 -13.81 25.61
N ALA A 115 -4.97 -14.66 24.70
CA ALA A 115 -6.19 -15.43 24.88
C ALA A 115 -6.05 -16.50 25.97
N ALA A 116 -4.89 -17.18 26.03
CA ALA A 116 -4.59 -18.17 27.06
C ALA A 116 -4.38 -17.55 28.46
N ALA A 117 -3.91 -16.30 28.54
CA ALA A 117 -3.73 -15.58 29.81
C ALA A 117 -5.02 -14.91 30.36
N LYS A 118 -6.13 -14.98 29.60
CA LYS A 118 -7.44 -14.42 30.00
C LYS A 118 -8.46 -15.51 30.41
N GLN A 119 -8.03 -16.77 30.37
CA GLN A 119 -8.74 -17.93 30.93
C GLN A 119 -8.18 -18.24 32.31
#